data_AF-A0A382ZUN5-F1
#
_entry.id   AF-A0A382ZUN5-F1
#
_cell.length_a   1.000
_cell.length_b   1.000
_cell.length_c   1.000
_cell.angle_alpha   90.00
_cell.angle_beta   90.00
_cell.angle_gamma   90.00
#
_symmetry.space_group_name_H-M   'P 1'
#
loop_
_entity.id
_entity.type
_entity.pdbx_description
1 polymer ?
#
loop_
_entity_poly.entity_id
_entity_poly.type
_entity_poly.pdbx_seq_one_letter_code
_entity_poly.pdbx_strand_id
1 'polypeptide(L)' 'MYRIAQLILMSSIALAQFDWEENGIAVRQGNHIEWLRTADIGNQGEIIFAWSDTRDGGRDVYAKKIDVSGQELWGN' A
#
# COMPACT_ATOMS: atom_id res chain seq x y z
N MET A 1 -27.38 -23.50 19.60
CA MET A 1 -26.72 -22.17 19.59
C MET A 1 -25.22 -22.28 19.26
N TYR A 2 -24.42 -23.08 19.96
CA TYR A 2 -22.96 -23.21 19.68
C TYR A 2 -22.58 -23.77 18.30
N ARG A 3 -23.38 -24.69 17.74
CA ARG A 3 -23.12 -25.25 16.39
C ARG A 3 -23.19 -24.19 15.28
N ILE A 4 -24.11 -23.23 15.39
CA ILE A 4 -24.24 -22.12 14.43
C ILE A 4 -23.05 -21.17 14.58
N ALA A 5 -22.67 -20.86 15.83
CA ALA A 5 -21.49 -20.03 16.10
C ALA A 5 -20.19 -20.67 15.57
N GLN A 6 -20.04 -21.99 15.69
CA GLN A 6 -18.91 -22.72 15.10
C GLN A 6 -18.90 -22.65 13.57
N LEU A 7 -20.07 -22.77 12.93
CA LEU A 7 -20.18 -22.65 11.47
C LEU A 7 -19.79 -21.26 10.99
N ILE A 8 -20.27 -20.20 11.68
CA ILE A 8 -19.92 -18.81 11.39
C ILE A 8 -18.42 -18.59 11.58
N LEU A 9 -17.84 -19.09 12.68
CA LEU A 9 -16.41 -18.94 12.93
C LEU A 9 -15.56 -19.62 11.84
N MET A 10 -15.95 -20.83 11.42
CA MET A 10 -15.28 -21.53 10.31
C MET A 10 -15.42 -20.79 8.99
N SER A 11 -16.60 -20.22 8.68
CA SER A 11 -16.78 -19.43 7.45
C SER A 11 -15.98 -18.12 7.48
N SER A 12 -15.92 -17.44 8.62
CA SER A 12 -15.15 -16.21 8.78
C SER A 12 -13.65 -16.45 8.57
N ILE A 13 -13.12 -17.56 9.07
CA ILE A 13 -11.71 -17.93 8.86
C ILE A 13 -11.48 -18.34 7.40
N ALA A 14 -12.39 -19.13 6.80
CA ALA A 14 -12.26 -19.59 5.42
C ALA A 14 -12.36 -18.47 4.38
N LEU A 15 -13.05 -17.37 4.71
CA LEU A 15 -13.23 -16.19 3.85
C LEU A 15 -12.34 -15.01 4.27
N ALA A 16 -11.49 -15.17 5.28
CA ALA A 16 -10.52 -14.15 5.66
C ALA A 16 -9.43 -14.07 4.59
N GLN A 17 -9.58 -13.14 3.66
CA GLN A 17 -8.57 -12.82 2.67
C GLN A 17 -7.84 -11.53 3.09
N PHE A 18 -6.52 -11.55 2.97
CA PHE A 18 -5.72 -10.33 3.05
C PHE A 18 -5.94 -9.56 1.74
N ASP A 19 -6.40 -8.31 1.83
CA ASP A 19 -6.78 -7.46 0.68
C ASP A 19 -5.57 -6.93 -0.12
N TRP A 20 -4.55 -7.76 -0.28
CA TRP A 20 -3.41 -7.47 -1.16
C TRP A 20 -3.72 -8.00 -2.55
N GLU A 21 -3.59 -7.13 -3.55
CA GLU A 21 -3.57 -7.57 -4.94
C GLU A 21 -2.37 -8.49 -5.20
N GLU A 22 -2.44 -9.33 -6.25
CA GLU A 22 -1.33 -10.18 -6.68
C GLU A 22 -0.12 -9.29 -7.03
N ASN A 23 0.97 -9.41 -6.25
CA ASN A 23 2.18 -8.56 -6.28
C ASN A 23 2.05 -7.17 -5.64
N GLY A 24 0.94 -6.87 -4.97
CA GLY A 24 0.69 -5.61 -4.29
C GLY A 24 0.57 -4.41 -5.23
N ILE A 25 0.48 -3.22 -4.64
CA ILE A 25 0.26 -1.98 -5.40
C ILE A 25 1.60 -1.30 -5.65
N ALA A 26 1.89 -1.07 -6.93
CA ALA A 26 3.14 -0.48 -7.34
C ALA A 26 3.18 1.03 -7.01
N VAL A 27 3.96 1.42 -6.00
CA VAL A 27 4.19 2.83 -5.65
C VAL A 27 5.01 3.54 -6.72
N ARG A 28 6.05 2.87 -7.25
CA ARG A 28 6.92 3.35 -8.32
C ARG A 28 7.39 2.18 -9.19
N GLN A 29 7.43 2.38 -10.50
CA GLN A 29 7.97 1.47 -11.51
C GLN A 29 8.86 2.23 -12.47
N GLY A 30 10.05 1.75 -12.81
CA GLY A 30 10.93 2.37 -13.80
C GLY A 30 12.36 1.85 -13.74
N ASN A 31 13.20 2.30 -14.67
CA ASN A 31 14.60 1.86 -14.80
C ASN A 31 15.62 2.83 -14.17
N HIS A 32 15.15 3.84 -13.45
CA HIS A 32 16.00 4.87 -12.86
C HIS A 32 16.58 4.40 -11.52
N ILE A 33 17.67 5.03 -11.08
CA ILE A 33 18.28 4.67 -9.80
C ILE A 33 17.47 5.30 -8.67
N GLU A 34 17.15 4.48 -7.68
CA GLU A 34 16.42 4.88 -6.48
C GLU A 34 17.31 4.80 -5.25
N TRP A 35 17.14 5.76 -4.33
CA TRP A 35 17.83 5.76 -3.03
C TRP A 35 16.88 6.19 -1.92
N LEU A 36 17.24 5.79 -0.68
CA LEU A 36 16.65 6.23 0.58
C LEU A 36 15.11 6.23 0.56
N ARG A 37 14.53 5.07 0.86
CA ARG A 37 13.09 4.89 0.99
C ARG A 37 12.69 5.03 2.44
N THR A 38 11.72 5.88 2.71
CA THR A 38 11.10 6.02 4.03
C THR A 38 9.60 6.15 3.88
N ALA A 39 8.88 5.76 4.90
CA ALA A 39 7.43 5.82 4.95
C ALA A 39 6.98 6.20 6.35
N ASP A 40 5.87 6.93 6.43
CA ASP A 40 5.17 7.18 7.68
C ASP A 40 3.66 7.08 7.48
N ILE A 41 2.93 6.88 8.57
CA ILE A 41 1.47 6.79 8.55
C ILE A 41 0.85 8.18 8.40
N GLY A 42 -0.22 8.25 7.62
CA GLY A 42 -1.14 9.38 7.55
C GLY A 42 -2.16 9.35 8.69
N ASN A 43 -3.02 10.36 8.72
CA ASN A 43 -3.98 10.54 9.81
C ASN A 43 -5.20 9.59 9.75
N GLN A 44 -5.48 9.00 8.59
CA GLN A 44 -6.68 8.19 8.32
C GLN A 44 -6.30 6.78 7.83
N GLY A 45 -5.13 6.29 8.25
CA GLY A 45 -4.62 4.97 7.84
C GLY A 45 -3.94 4.98 6.47
N GLU A 46 -3.73 6.15 5.87
CA GLU A 46 -2.92 6.27 4.66
C GLU A 46 -1.44 6.02 4.96
N ILE A 47 -0.65 5.79 3.93
CA ILE A 47 0.80 5.79 4.00
C ILE A 47 1.36 6.92 3.15
N ILE A 48 2.29 7.68 3.70
CA ILE A 48 3.09 8.66 2.96
C ILE A 48 4.45 8.02 2.73
N PHE A 49 4.79 7.79 1.47
CA PHE A 49 6.04 7.16 1.06
C PHE A 49 6.91 8.19 0.33
N ALA A 50 8.18 8.33 0.73
CA ALA A 50 9.13 9.24 0.12
C ALA A 50 10.40 8.51 -0.31
N TRP A 51 10.94 8.90 -1.48
CA TRP A 51 12.15 8.31 -2.06
C TRP A 51 12.92 9.33 -2.91
N SER A 52 14.21 9.06 -3.15
CA SER A 52 14.97 9.79 -4.17
C SER A 52 15.01 9.02 -5.48
N ASP A 53 14.86 9.70 -6.62
CA ASP A 53 14.80 9.10 -7.97
C ASP A 53 15.47 10.03 -8.99
N THR A 54 16.04 9.46 -10.07
CA THR A 54 16.67 10.21 -11.17
C THR A 54 15.86 10.27 -12.48
N ARG A 55 14.54 10.10 -12.40
CA ARG A 55 13.66 10.04 -13.59
C ARG A 55 13.74 11.24 -14.52
N ASP A 56 14.07 12.41 -13.98
CA ASP A 56 14.13 13.67 -14.73
C ASP A 56 15.58 14.16 -14.94
N GLY A 57 16.54 13.23 -14.90
CA GLY A 57 17.96 13.48 -15.20
C GLY A 57 18.82 13.94 -14.01
N GLY A 58 18.23 14.62 -13.04
CA GLY A 58 18.83 14.93 -11.72
C GLY A 58 18.27 14.03 -10.61
N ARG A 59 18.96 13.96 -9.46
CA ARG A 59 18.42 13.27 -8.27
C ARG A 59 17.48 14.22 -7.53
N ASP A 60 16.20 13.89 -7.52
CA ASP A 60 15.16 14.64 -6.82
C ASP A 60 14.44 13.76 -5.79
N VAL A 61 13.73 14.41 -4.86
CA VAL A 61 12.90 13.74 -3.85
C VAL A 61 11.45 13.74 -4.31
N TYR A 62 10.86 12.54 -4.32
CA TYR A 62 9.47 12.30 -4.67
C TYR A 62 8.74 11.75 -3.46
N ALA A 63 7.43 12.00 -3.41
CA ALA A 63 6.56 11.41 -2.41
C ALA A 63 5.20 11.06 -3.00
N LYS A 64 4.58 10.03 -2.43
CA LYS A 64 3.20 9.63 -2.70
C LYS A 64 2.45 9.46 -1.39
N LYS A 65 1.16 9.77 -1.40
CA LYS A 65 0.23 9.43 -0.33
C LYS A 65 -0.77 8.42 -0.88
N ILE A 66 -0.90 7.28 -0.21
CA ILE A 66 -1.73 6.16 -0.67
C ILE A 66 -2.71 5.79 0.44
N ASP A 67 -4.00 5.70 0.13
CA ASP A 67 -5.03 5.31 1.10
C ASP A 67 -5.07 3.80 1.38
N VAL A 68 -5.93 3.39 2.31
CA VAL A 68 -6.09 1.99 2.74
C VAL A 68 -6.59 1.06 1.62
N SER A 69 -7.21 1.62 0.58
CA SER A 69 -7.66 0.88 -0.61
C SER A 69 -6.62 0.92 -1.74
N GLY A 70 -5.44 1.50 -1.47
CA GLY A 70 -4.36 1.57 -2.43
C GLY A 70 -4.45 2.72 -3.44
N GLN A 71 -5.37 3.65 -3.27
CA GLN A 71 -5.53 4.78 -4.18
C GLN A 71 -4.51 5.87 -3.85
N GLU A 72 -3.88 6.43 -4.89
CA GLU A 72 -2.99 7.57 -4.75
C GLU A 72 -3.81 8.85 -4.51
N LEU A 73 -3.52 9.55 -3.42
CA LEU A 73 -4.26 10.74 -2.97
C LEU A 73 -3.61 12.06 -3.38
N TRP A 74 -2.36 12.03 -3.84
CA TRP A 74 -1.63 13.19 -4.32
C TRP A 74 -1.35 13.05 -5.81
N GLY A 75 -1.60 14.11 -6.58
CA GLY A 75 -1.51 14.06 -8.03
C GLY A 75 -2.87 13.82 -8.67
N ASN A 76 -3.00 14.29 -9.91
CA ASN A 76 -4.14 14.00 -10.81
C ASN A 76 -3.70 12.97 -11.84
#